data_AF-A0A9W4JL19-F1
#
_entry.id   AF-A0A9W4JL19-F1
#
_cell.length_a   1.000
_cell.length_b   1.000
_cell.length_c   1.000
_cell.angle_alpha   90.00
_cell.angle_beta   90.00
_cell.angle_gamma   90.00
#
_symmetry.space_group_name_H-M   'P 1'
#
loop_
_entity.id
_entity.type
_entity.pdbx_description
1 polymer ?
#
loop_
_entity_poly.entity_id
_entity_poly.type
_entity_poly.pdbx_seq_one_letter_code
_entity_poly.pdbx_strand_id
1 'polypeptide(L)'
;MMKTPVLSILKDRDIPHKRDVILSAFEDPRNAEWASTYLRPETLLSKDELALYTKLHSSGALQPILNDPDLGATRPILEDDLRHAIESLEASTATVQKRTETLKRQCETLNKQMVREQNLGQQRSKDIARLRKKHEAGRQNTTIEAARLSDELEADFRAATDKSGAESKSILAALSTRLKQDDKTLANLEALMSGIKVRGNNASTVKRTNHLSTMLSGYVAEEIHYRLDRLYLENIHADIACNTLDETTTTALEEELESLYPEIELLAEMSTRQQFHEPILRELRNEHGHLREASQEKLEQALDMLIEMTLSKQDLAKQLEVRESSSELLEQLAALYQAEAGIEAPQPSSRRESLRRRSLQTGLLLAPRAPAAPVQAQPALETLLRRVGIAPESVRGERAIHDLHEKRRDMSQSINRQNIAVDTPLLTHLDPLDHASQLLGAALHTDSHYETSLRDPLEEKALSGLEGELVRLQNGVQKLNMDVLHQRDGKQDRFLERWG
;
A
#
# COMPACT_ATOMS: atom_id res chain seq x y z
N MET A 1 -22.92 -102.47 16.37
CA MET A 1 -22.14 -102.16 17.60
C MET A 1 -23.02 -101.82 18.81
N MET A 2 -24.27 -102.33 18.89
CA MET A 2 -25.24 -102.05 19.97
C MET A 2 -25.75 -103.32 20.69
N LYS A 3 -25.16 -104.49 20.39
CA LYS A 3 -25.58 -105.79 20.98
C LYS A 3 -24.96 -106.05 22.36
N THR A 4 -23.87 -105.35 22.72
CA THR A 4 -23.13 -105.50 23.97
C THR A 4 -23.72 -104.81 25.21
N PRO A 5 -24.36 -103.62 25.16
CA PRO A 5 -24.87 -102.95 26.36
C PRO A 5 -26.10 -103.65 26.96
N VAL A 6 -26.99 -104.22 26.14
CA VAL A 6 -28.18 -104.93 26.65
C VAL A 6 -27.77 -106.23 27.35
N LEU A 7 -26.78 -106.95 26.81
CA LEU A 7 -26.23 -108.15 27.45
C LEU A 7 -25.49 -107.84 28.75
N SER A 8 -24.80 -106.69 28.87
CA SER A 8 -24.21 -106.28 30.14
C SER A 8 -25.27 -105.86 31.17
N ILE A 9 -26.33 -105.14 30.75
CA ILE A 9 -27.43 -104.74 31.64
C ILE A 9 -28.18 -105.98 32.19
N LEU A 10 -28.39 -107.01 31.37
CA LEU A 10 -29.02 -108.27 31.81
C LEU A 10 -28.12 -109.11 32.72
N LYS A 11 -26.81 -109.11 32.45
CA LYS A 11 -25.81 -109.81 33.27
C LYS A 11 -25.61 -109.13 34.63
N ASP A 12 -25.58 -107.80 34.66
CA ASP A 12 -25.42 -107.03 35.89
C ASP A 12 -26.60 -107.24 36.85
N ARG A 13 -27.76 -107.70 36.36
CA ARG A 13 -29.00 -107.88 37.13
C ARG A 13 -29.42 -109.34 37.37
N ASP A 14 -28.53 -110.29 37.12
CA ASP A 14 -28.70 -111.74 37.38
C ASP A 14 -29.97 -112.36 36.74
N ILE A 15 -30.40 -111.85 35.59
CA ILE A 15 -31.51 -112.42 34.84
C ILE A 15 -30.96 -113.60 34.00
N PRO A 16 -31.44 -114.85 34.20
CA PRO A 16 -30.94 -116.01 33.47
C PRO A 16 -31.29 -115.89 31.99
N HIS A 17 -30.26 -115.81 31.14
CA HIS A 17 -30.45 -115.65 29.70
C HIS A 17 -29.63 -116.66 28.89
N LYS A 18 -30.26 -117.24 27.86
CA LYS A 18 -29.57 -118.03 26.83
C LYS A 18 -29.05 -117.07 25.76
N ARG A 19 -27.73 -116.85 25.74
CA ARG A 19 -27.08 -115.86 24.86
C ARG A 19 -27.44 -116.03 23.38
N ASP A 20 -27.61 -117.26 22.92
CA ASP A 20 -27.86 -117.56 21.51
C ASP A 20 -29.26 -117.11 21.05
N VAL A 21 -30.26 -117.16 21.94
CA VAL A 21 -31.64 -116.75 21.66
C VAL A 21 -31.78 -115.23 21.63
N ILE A 22 -31.01 -114.53 22.46
CA ILE A 22 -30.98 -113.07 22.48
C ILE A 22 -30.29 -112.55 21.23
N LEU A 23 -29.17 -113.16 20.83
CA LEU A 23 -28.44 -112.75 19.63
C LEU A 23 -29.24 -112.93 18.34
N SER A 24 -30.08 -113.97 18.24
CA SER A 24 -30.99 -114.19 17.09
C SER A 24 -32.19 -113.23 17.11
N ALA A 25 -32.79 -112.95 18.27
CA ALA A 25 -33.87 -111.97 18.38
C ALA A 25 -33.43 -110.53 18.03
N PHE A 26 -32.13 -110.23 18.18
CA PHE A 26 -31.49 -108.97 17.83
C PHE A 26 -30.92 -108.92 16.39
N GLU A 27 -31.19 -109.92 15.56
CA GLU A 27 -30.96 -109.81 14.11
C GLU A 27 -32.06 -108.98 13.43
N ASP A 28 -33.28 -108.96 13.99
CA ASP A 28 -34.35 -108.06 13.55
C ASP A 28 -34.13 -106.62 14.03
N PRO A 29 -34.06 -105.62 13.13
CA PRO A 29 -33.74 -104.23 13.48
C PRO A 29 -34.83 -103.57 14.34
N ARG A 30 -36.09 -104.00 14.20
CA ARG A 30 -37.21 -103.51 15.04
C ARG A 30 -37.05 -103.89 16.50
N ASN A 31 -36.56 -105.11 16.77
CA ASN A 31 -36.32 -105.57 18.14
C ASN A 31 -35.09 -104.88 18.74
N ALA A 32 -34.10 -104.54 17.91
CA ALA A 32 -32.92 -103.78 18.32
C ALA A 32 -33.27 -102.31 18.67
N GLU A 33 -34.08 -101.64 17.86
CA GLU A 33 -34.57 -100.28 18.16
C GLU A 33 -35.48 -100.28 19.39
N TRP A 34 -36.41 -101.24 19.49
CA TRP A 34 -37.27 -101.41 20.67
C TRP A 34 -36.44 -101.59 21.94
N ALA A 35 -35.44 -102.48 21.93
CA ALA A 35 -34.58 -102.67 23.09
C ALA A 35 -33.78 -101.41 23.45
N SER A 36 -33.27 -100.66 22.47
CA SER A 36 -32.52 -99.42 22.77
C SER A 36 -33.39 -98.29 23.34
N THR A 37 -34.69 -98.33 23.03
CA THR A 37 -35.65 -97.31 23.47
C THR A 37 -36.21 -97.67 24.84
N TYR A 38 -36.49 -98.95 25.11
CA TYR A 38 -37.20 -99.40 26.31
C TYR A 38 -36.35 -100.17 27.33
N LEU A 39 -35.16 -100.68 26.97
CA LEU A 39 -34.23 -101.36 27.88
C LEU A 39 -33.02 -100.45 28.18
N ARG A 40 -33.29 -99.32 28.83
CA ARG A 40 -32.27 -98.41 29.37
C ARG A 40 -32.06 -98.68 30.86
N PRO A 41 -30.90 -98.31 31.44
CA PRO A 41 -30.63 -98.48 32.86
C PRO A 41 -31.70 -97.82 33.76
N GLU A 42 -32.33 -96.75 33.26
CA GLU A 42 -33.38 -95.95 33.91
C GLU A 42 -34.79 -96.58 33.85
N THR A 43 -35.07 -97.42 32.85
CA THR A 43 -36.40 -98.05 32.68
C THR A 43 -36.49 -99.43 33.31
N LEU A 44 -35.36 -99.99 33.75
CA LEU A 44 -35.29 -101.26 34.45
C LEU A 44 -35.03 -100.97 35.94
N LEU A 45 -35.68 -101.69 36.86
CA LEU A 45 -35.45 -101.54 38.32
C LEU A 45 -34.05 -102.02 38.72
N SER A 46 -33.31 -101.18 39.47
CA SER A 46 -32.02 -101.52 40.04
C SER A 46 -32.13 -102.66 41.08
N LYS A 47 -31.01 -103.29 41.48
CA LYS A 47 -31.03 -104.39 42.47
C LYS A 47 -31.63 -103.95 43.81
N ASP A 48 -31.31 -102.73 44.23
CA ASP A 48 -31.82 -102.17 45.48
C ASP A 48 -33.30 -101.79 45.34
N GLU A 49 -33.71 -101.28 44.17
CA GLU A 49 -35.10 -100.94 43.88
C GLU A 49 -35.97 -102.20 43.75
N LEU A 50 -35.46 -103.30 43.19
CA LEU A 50 -36.16 -104.58 43.12
C LEU A 50 -36.27 -105.22 44.50
N ALA A 51 -35.22 -105.13 45.32
CA ALA A 51 -35.26 -105.54 46.72
C ALA A 51 -36.26 -104.70 47.54
N LEU A 52 -36.34 -103.39 47.28
CA LEU A 52 -37.34 -102.51 47.87
C LEU A 52 -38.75 -102.84 47.36
N TYR A 53 -38.94 -103.03 46.06
CA TYR A 53 -40.23 -103.38 45.45
C TYR A 53 -40.75 -104.72 45.97
N THR A 54 -39.91 -105.74 46.06
CA THR A 54 -40.27 -107.06 46.62
C THR A 54 -40.59 -106.98 48.11
N LYS A 55 -39.82 -106.20 48.89
CA LYS A 55 -40.15 -105.91 50.29
C LYS A 55 -41.50 -105.19 50.42
N LEU A 56 -41.74 -104.16 49.60
CA LEU A 56 -42.96 -103.35 49.60
C LEU A 56 -44.19 -104.12 49.11
N HIS A 57 -43.98 -105.09 48.21
CA HIS A 57 -45.00 -106.02 47.73
C HIS A 57 -45.33 -107.07 48.80
N SER A 58 -44.32 -107.64 49.46
CA SER A 58 -44.50 -108.60 50.57
C SER A 58 -45.11 -107.95 51.82
N SER A 59 -44.93 -106.63 52.01
CA SER A 59 -45.49 -105.87 53.12
C SER A 59 -46.87 -105.25 52.82
N GLY A 60 -47.45 -105.49 51.63
CA GLY A 60 -48.79 -105.04 51.26
C GLY A 60 -48.96 -103.52 51.02
N ALA A 61 -47.89 -102.72 51.13
CA ALA A 61 -47.94 -101.26 51.11
C ALA A 61 -48.11 -100.64 49.69
N LEU A 62 -48.04 -101.46 48.64
CA LEU A 62 -48.24 -101.03 47.24
C LEU A 62 -49.71 -101.01 46.78
N GLN A 63 -50.60 -101.78 47.42
CA GLN A 63 -52.02 -101.82 47.05
C GLN A 63 -52.77 -100.48 47.19
N PRO A 64 -52.50 -99.60 48.19
CA PRO A 64 -53.19 -98.32 48.28
C PRO A 64 -52.72 -97.29 47.23
N ILE A 65 -51.49 -97.40 46.71
CA ILE A 65 -50.94 -96.43 45.74
C ILE A 65 -51.40 -96.75 44.31
N LEU A 66 -51.56 -98.04 43.97
CA LEU A 66 -52.08 -98.47 42.67
C LEU A 66 -53.60 -98.26 42.52
N ASN A 67 -54.32 -98.20 43.64
CA ASN A 67 -55.77 -98.00 43.67
C ASN A 67 -56.17 -96.54 43.97
N ASP A 68 -55.23 -95.60 43.91
CA ASP A 68 -55.49 -94.19 44.19
C ASP A 68 -56.26 -93.55 43.00
N PRO A 69 -57.52 -93.11 43.19
CA PRO A 69 -58.38 -92.66 42.09
C PRO A 69 -57.96 -91.31 41.46
N ASP A 70 -57.02 -90.59 42.08
CA ASP A 70 -56.60 -89.25 41.64
C ASP A 70 -55.61 -89.26 40.46
N LEU A 71 -55.01 -90.41 40.13
CA LEU A 71 -54.22 -90.59 38.90
C LEU A 71 -55.10 -90.71 37.64
N GLY A 72 -56.40 -90.97 37.80
CA GLY A 72 -57.39 -91.04 36.70
C GLY A 72 -58.17 -89.73 36.48
N ALA A 73 -57.82 -88.66 37.19
CA ALA A 73 -58.54 -87.37 37.11
C ALA A 73 -58.09 -86.49 35.93
N THR A 74 -57.80 -87.08 34.77
CA THR A 74 -57.89 -86.32 33.51
C THR A 74 -59.37 -86.11 33.22
N ARG A 75 -59.88 -84.94 33.61
CA ARG A 75 -61.19 -84.41 33.20
C ARG A 75 -61.40 -84.74 31.71
N PRO A 76 -62.51 -85.39 31.31
CA PRO A 76 -62.76 -85.65 29.89
C PRO A 76 -62.78 -84.30 29.18
N ILE A 77 -61.89 -84.16 28.19
CA ILE A 77 -61.74 -82.96 27.41
C ILE A 77 -63.10 -82.65 26.78
N LEU A 78 -63.69 -81.51 27.16
CA LEU A 78 -64.99 -81.11 26.66
C LEU A 78 -64.82 -80.63 25.21
N GLU A 79 -65.64 -81.13 24.28
CA GLU A 79 -65.58 -80.78 22.86
C GLU A 79 -65.66 -79.25 22.64
N ASP A 80 -66.39 -78.54 23.50
CA ASP A 80 -66.50 -77.08 23.47
C ASP A 80 -65.21 -76.38 23.91
N ASP A 81 -64.44 -76.94 24.87
CA ASP A 81 -63.14 -76.40 25.28
C ASP A 81 -62.10 -76.58 24.15
N LEU A 82 -62.15 -77.71 23.43
CA LEU A 82 -61.34 -77.91 22.22
C LEU A 82 -61.72 -76.92 21.12
N ARG A 83 -63.02 -76.70 20.90
CA ARG A 83 -63.50 -75.75 19.89
C ARG A 83 -63.06 -74.31 20.23
N HIS A 84 -63.19 -73.89 21.49
CA HIS A 84 -62.70 -72.59 21.93
C HIS A 84 -61.17 -72.47 21.83
N ALA A 85 -60.41 -73.52 22.15
CA ALA A 85 -58.96 -73.52 22.00
C ALA A 85 -58.52 -73.44 20.52
N ILE A 86 -59.23 -74.12 19.61
CA ILE A 86 -59.01 -74.04 18.17
C ILE A 86 -59.34 -72.65 17.67
N GLU A 87 -60.52 -72.09 18.00
CA GLU A 87 -60.91 -70.74 17.59
C GLU A 87 -59.95 -69.67 18.14
N SER A 88 -59.48 -69.82 19.38
CA SER A 88 -58.47 -68.93 19.99
C SER A 88 -57.12 -69.06 19.29
N LEU A 89 -56.68 -70.28 18.96
CA LEU A 89 -55.46 -70.52 18.23
C LEU A 89 -55.54 -69.94 16.82
N GLU A 90 -56.65 -70.18 16.11
CA GLU A 90 -56.90 -69.65 14.77
C GLU A 90 -56.90 -68.12 14.77
N ALA A 91 -57.60 -67.49 15.71
CA ALA A 91 -57.58 -66.05 15.92
C ALA A 91 -56.16 -65.54 16.18
N SER A 92 -55.39 -66.24 17.03
CA SER A 92 -53.98 -65.92 17.30
C SER A 92 -53.12 -66.03 16.03
N THR A 93 -53.20 -67.14 15.29
CA THR A 93 -52.48 -67.30 14.01
C THR A 93 -52.88 -66.24 12.99
N ALA A 94 -54.15 -65.86 12.90
CA ALA A 94 -54.60 -64.79 12.01
C ALA A 94 -54.01 -63.44 12.43
N THR A 95 -53.95 -63.13 13.73
CA THR A 95 -53.30 -61.90 14.21
C THR A 95 -51.79 -61.90 13.97
N VAL A 96 -51.12 -63.03 14.16
CA VAL A 96 -49.68 -63.19 13.89
C VAL A 96 -49.40 -63.06 12.41
N GLN A 97 -50.19 -63.70 11.53
CA GLN A 97 -50.07 -63.55 10.08
C GLN A 97 -50.22 -62.09 9.66
N LYS A 98 -51.26 -61.40 10.13
CA LYS A 98 -51.47 -59.97 9.87
C LYS A 98 -50.29 -59.11 10.33
N ARG A 99 -49.72 -59.41 11.51
CA ARG A 99 -48.50 -58.76 12.03
C ARG A 99 -47.27 -59.05 11.17
N THR A 100 -47.09 -60.29 10.70
CA THR A 100 -45.96 -60.64 9.82
C THR A 100 -46.06 -59.99 8.46
N GLU A 101 -47.26 -59.87 7.90
CA GLU A 101 -47.50 -59.17 6.63
C GLU A 101 -47.23 -57.68 6.75
N THR A 102 -47.66 -57.04 7.84
CA THR A 102 -47.35 -55.63 8.10
C THR A 102 -45.85 -55.42 8.28
N LEU A 103 -45.17 -56.31 9.02
CA LEU A 103 -43.72 -56.22 9.22
C LEU A 103 -42.95 -56.43 7.90
N LYS A 104 -43.36 -57.38 7.05
CA LYS A 104 -42.81 -57.56 5.70
C LYS A 104 -42.95 -56.29 4.85
N ARG A 105 -44.15 -55.67 4.83
CA ARG A 105 -44.38 -54.40 4.13
C ARG A 105 -43.51 -53.26 4.67
N GLN A 106 -43.31 -53.21 5.98
CA GLN A 106 -42.41 -52.23 6.61
C GLN A 106 -40.95 -52.47 6.19
N CYS A 107 -40.47 -53.72 6.24
CA CYS A 107 -39.12 -54.07 5.79
C CYS A 107 -38.88 -53.73 4.31
N GLU A 108 -39.83 -54.02 3.43
CA GLU A 108 -39.74 -53.65 2.01
C GLU A 108 -39.68 -52.13 1.81
N THR A 109 -40.47 -51.38 2.57
CA THR A 109 -40.47 -49.91 2.52
C THR A 109 -39.13 -49.35 3.00
N LEU A 110 -38.60 -49.86 4.12
CA LEU A 110 -37.29 -49.46 4.65
C LEU A 110 -36.16 -49.78 3.67
N ASN A 111 -36.20 -50.96 3.05
CA ASN A 111 -35.18 -51.35 2.06
C ASN A 111 -35.23 -50.45 0.81
N LYS A 112 -36.45 -50.12 0.32
CA LYS A 112 -36.63 -49.14 -0.77
C LYS A 112 -36.11 -47.75 -0.37
N GLN A 113 -36.31 -47.33 0.87
CA GLN A 113 -35.79 -46.04 1.36
C GLN A 113 -34.27 -46.04 1.43
N MET A 114 -33.65 -47.11 1.97
CA MET A 114 -32.20 -47.25 2.04
C MET A 114 -31.55 -47.18 0.66
N VAL A 115 -32.11 -47.89 -0.34
CA VAL A 115 -31.62 -47.82 -1.73
C VAL A 115 -31.75 -46.42 -2.31
N ARG A 116 -32.87 -45.72 -2.05
CA ARG A 116 -33.05 -44.32 -2.48
C ARG A 116 -32.04 -43.39 -1.82
N GLU A 117 -31.80 -43.52 -0.52
CA GLU A 117 -30.82 -42.73 0.20
C GLU A 117 -29.40 -42.97 -0.31
N GLN A 118 -29.04 -44.23 -0.60
CA GLN A 118 -27.75 -44.56 -1.19
C GLN A 118 -27.59 -43.95 -2.58
N ASN A 119 -28.62 -44.02 -3.42
CA ASN A 119 -28.61 -43.40 -4.76
C ASN A 119 -28.51 -41.88 -4.67
N LEU A 120 -29.25 -41.24 -3.76
CA LEU A 120 -29.16 -39.80 -3.49
C LEU A 120 -27.77 -39.42 -2.98
N GLY A 121 -27.17 -40.22 -2.09
CA GLY A 121 -25.81 -40.03 -1.60
C GLY A 121 -24.78 -40.13 -2.72
N GLN A 122 -24.89 -41.14 -3.59
CA GLN A 122 -24.02 -41.28 -4.76
C GLN A 122 -24.19 -40.10 -5.73
N GLN A 123 -25.43 -39.68 -6.01
CA GLN A 123 -25.68 -38.54 -6.89
C GLN A 123 -25.09 -37.24 -6.31
N ARG A 124 -25.35 -36.96 -5.03
CA ARG A 124 -24.75 -35.83 -4.29
C ARG A 124 -23.22 -35.87 -4.36
N SER A 125 -22.61 -37.04 -4.15
CA SER A 125 -21.15 -37.18 -4.21
C SER A 125 -20.58 -36.87 -5.60
N LYS A 126 -21.27 -37.29 -6.67
CA LYS A 126 -20.90 -36.99 -8.07
C LYS A 126 -21.03 -35.51 -8.36
N ASP A 127 -22.10 -34.87 -7.89
CA ASP A 127 -22.33 -33.45 -8.10
C ASP A 127 -21.32 -32.59 -7.33
N ILE A 128 -20.99 -32.95 -6.09
CA ILE A 128 -19.92 -32.32 -5.31
C ILE A 128 -18.56 -32.48 -6.00
N ALA A 129 -18.24 -33.67 -6.52
CA ALA A 129 -16.98 -33.92 -7.23
C ALA A 129 -16.88 -33.09 -8.52
N ARG A 130 -17.98 -32.96 -9.27
CA ARG A 130 -18.07 -32.10 -10.46
C ARG A 130 -17.88 -30.63 -10.10
N LEU A 131 -18.52 -30.16 -9.03
CA LEU A 131 -18.37 -28.78 -8.56
C LEU A 131 -16.94 -28.47 -8.12
N ARG A 132 -16.31 -29.39 -7.37
CA ARG A 132 -14.89 -29.28 -6.99
C ARG A 132 -13.98 -29.21 -8.20
N LYS A 133 -14.18 -30.07 -9.20
CA LYS A 133 -13.40 -30.04 -10.44
C LYS A 133 -13.57 -28.73 -11.21
N LYS A 134 -14.80 -28.20 -11.29
CA LYS A 134 -15.07 -26.90 -11.93
C LYS A 134 -14.40 -25.75 -11.17
N HIS A 135 -14.47 -25.77 -9.84
CA HIS A 135 -13.83 -24.77 -9.00
C HIS A 135 -12.31 -24.80 -9.12
N GLU A 136 -11.71 -25.99 -9.11
CA GLU A 136 -10.27 -26.16 -9.28
C GLU A 136 -9.80 -25.68 -10.66
N ALA A 137 -10.50 -26.05 -11.73
CA ALA A 137 -10.21 -25.55 -13.08
C ALA A 137 -10.38 -24.02 -13.16
N GLY A 138 -11.42 -23.47 -12.51
CA GLY A 138 -11.62 -22.02 -12.39
C GLY A 138 -10.47 -21.33 -11.67
N ARG A 139 -10.01 -21.88 -10.54
CA ARG A 139 -8.85 -21.36 -9.80
C ARG A 139 -7.59 -21.39 -10.65
N GLN A 140 -7.31 -22.51 -11.30
CA GLN A 140 -6.15 -22.66 -12.18
C GLN A 140 -6.17 -21.64 -13.32
N ASN A 141 -7.33 -21.45 -13.96
CA ASN A 141 -7.48 -20.43 -14.98
C ASN A 141 -7.26 -19.02 -14.40
N THR A 142 -7.86 -18.69 -13.25
CA THR A 142 -7.62 -17.36 -12.63
C THR A 142 -6.16 -17.14 -12.24
N THR A 143 -5.45 -18.18 -11.79
CA THR A 143 -4.02 -18.07 -11.48
C THR A 143 -3.16 -17.91 -12.73
N ILE A 144 -3.52 -18.58 -13.84
CA ILE A 144 -2.80 -18.43 -15.12
C ILE A 144 -3.03 -17.03 -15.69
N GLU A 145 -4.28 -16.54 -15.69
CA GLU A 145 -4.59 -15.18 -16.16
C GLU A 145 -3.94 -14.11 -15.26
N ALA A 146 -3.91 -14.32 -13.93
CA ALA A 146 -3.20 -13.42 -13.02
C ALA A 146 -1.69 -13.39 -13.29
N ALA A 147 -1.05 -14.55 -13.50
CA ALA A 147 0.37 -14.63 -13.86
C ALA A 147 0.66 -13.99 -15.22
N ARG A 148 -0.22 -14.19 -16.21
CA ARG A 148 -0.11 -13.55 -17.51
C ARG A 148 -0.18 -12.03 -17.40
N LEU A 149 -1.12 -11.50 -16.62
CA LEU A 149 -1.25 -10.06 -16.38
C LEU A 149 -0.04 -9.49 -15.64
N SER A 150 0.54 -10.24 -14.69
CA SER A 150 1.77 -9.79 -14.02
C SER A 150 2.97 -9.76 -14.96
N ASP A 151 3.11 -10.77 -15.83
CA ASP A 151 4.20 -10.83 -16.81
C ASP A 151 4.05 -9.71 -17.86
N GLU A 152 2.82 -9.42 -18.30
CA GLU A 152 2.52 -8.30 -19.22
C GLU A 152 2.84 -6.96 -18.57
N LEU A 153 2.42 -6.75 -17.31
CA LEU A 153 2.74 -5.54 -16.55
C LEU A 153 4.26 -5.39 -16.35
N GLU A 154 4.98 -6.46 -16.06
CA GLU A 154 6.44 -6.42 -15.91
C GLU A 154 7.13 -6.09 -17.25
N ALA A 155 6.67 -6.67 -18.36
CA ALA A 155 7.17 -6.35 -19.69
C ALA A 155 6.92 -4.88 -20.06
N ASP A 156 5.73 -4.36 -19.78
CA ASP A 156 5.39 -2.95 -19.99
C ASP A 156 6.22 -2.02 -19.10
N PHE A 157 6.45 -2.40 -17.85
CA PHE A 157 7.29 -1.64 -16.93
C PHE A 157 8.76 -1.60 -17.40
N ARG A 158 9.30 -2.73 -17.86
CA ARG A 158 10.63 -2.79 -18.48
C ARG A 158 10.71 -1.95 -19.76
N ALA A 159 9.70 -2.02 -20.62
CA ALA A 159 9.65 -1.20 -21.83
C ALA A 159 9.57 0.30 -21.52
N ALA A 160 8.78 0.70 -20.52
CA ALA A 160 8.65 2.10 -20.09
C ALA A 160 9.95 2.62 -19.45
N THR A 161 10.61 1.81 -18.63
CA THR A 161 11.91 2.17 -18.02
C THR A 161 13.02 2.26 -19.05
N ASP A 162 13.09 1.34 -20.01
CA ASP A 162 14.04 1.40 -21.13
C ASP A 162 13.79 2.62 -22.01
N LYS A 163 12.53 2.93 -22.31
CA LYS A 163 12.14 4.15 -23.04
C LYS A 163 12.56 5.42 -22.29
N SER A 164 12.29 5.50 -20.99
CA SER A 164 12.75 6.61 -20.13
C SER A 164 14.28 6.74 -20.12
N GLY A 165 15.00 5.61 -20.09
CA GLY A 165 16.46 5.58 -20.18
C GLY A 165 16.99 6.05 -21.54
N ALA A 166 16.34 5.68 -22.64
CA ALA A 166 16.68 6.14 -23.99
C ALA A 166 16.40 7.63 -24.18
N GLU A 167 15.26 8.11 -23.69
CA GLU A 167 14.89 9.53 -23.68
C GLU A 167 15.88 10.35 -22.84
N SER A 168 16.29 9.87 -21.66
CA SER A 168 17.31 10.52 -20.83
C SER A 168 18.64 10.68 -21.57
N LYS A 169 19.10 9.63 -22.27
CA LYS A 169 20.32 9.70 -23.10
C LYS A 169 20.17 10.70 -24.25
N SER A 170 19.00 10.73 -24.89
CA SER A 170 18.67 11.66 -25.97
C SER A 170 18.69 13.11 -25.48
N ILE A 171 18.04 13.41 -24.35
CA ILE A 171 18.03 14.73 -23.73
C ILE A 171 19.45 15.15 -23.33
N LEU A 172 20.25 14.27 -22.71
CA LEU A 172 21.65 14.57 -22.38
C LEU A 172 22.49 14.87 -23.62
N ALA A 173 22.28 14.15 -24.72
CA ALA A 173 22.94 14.44 -25.99
C ALA A 173 22.51 15.80 -26.54
N ALA A 174 21.20 16.11 -26.51
CA ALA A 174 20.66 17.41 -26.93
C ALA A 174 21.16 18.58 -26.06
N LEU A 175 21.28 18.38 -24.74
CA LEU A 175 21.88 19.35 -23.82
C LEU A 175 23.35 19.58 -24.16
N SER A 176 24.12 18.52 -24.43
CA SER A 176 25.54 18.65 -24.78
C SER A 176 25.74 19.37 -26.10
N THR A 177 24.94 19.07 -27.12
CA THR A 177 25.01 19.77 -28.41
C THR A 177 24.56 21.22 -28.27
N ARG A 178 23.51 21.49 -27.48
CA ARG A 178 23.04 22.85 -27.22
C ARG A 178 24.05 23.68 -26.45
N LEU A 179 24.66 23.15 -25.38
CA LEU A 179 25.71 23.85 -24.64
C LEU A 179 26.90 24.23 -25.53
N LYS A 180 27.32 23.30 -26.42
CA LYS A 180 28.37 23.61 -27.41
C LYS A 180 27.94 24.69 -28.40
N GLN A 181 26.65 24.76 -28.74
CA GLN A 181 26.13 25.81 -29.60
C GLN A 181 26.07 27.16 -28.86
N ASP A 182 25.64 27.15 -27.60
CA ASP A 182 25.61 28.31 -26.72
C ASP A 182 27.03 28.88 -26.50
N ASP A 183 28.04 28.03 -26.33
CA ASP A 183 29.44 28.47 -26.21
C ASP A 183 29.90 29.20 -27.49
N LYS A 184 29.47 28.71 -28.66
CA LYS A 184 29.76 29.38 -29.94
C LYS A 184 29.00 30.70 -30.09
N THR A 185 27.73 30.76 -29.70
CA THR A 185 26.96 32.00 -29.76
C THR A 185 27.51 33.03 -28.77
N LEU A 186 27.97 32.62 -27.60
CA LEU A 186 28.66 33.50 -26.65
C LEU A 186 29.99 34.01 -27.20
N ALA A 187 30.80 33.16 -27.83
CA ALA A 187 32.02 33.60 -28.51
C ALA A 187 31.72 34.59 -29.64
N ASN A 188 30.65 34.37 -30.41
CA ASN A 188 30.19 35.30 -31.44
C ASN A 188 29.70 36.63 -30.84
N LEU A 189 28.99 36.57 -29.71
CA LEU A 189 28.54 37.75 -28.97
C LEU A 189 29.74 38.54 -28.43
N GLU A 190 30.74 37.87 -27.85
CA GLU A 190 31.98 38.52 -27.42
C GLU A 190 32.69 39.21 -28.59
N ALA A 191 32.77 38.55 -29.75
CA ALA A 191 33.32 39.15 -30.97
C ALA A 191 32.51 40.38 -31.41
N LEU A 192 31.18 40.31 -31.42
CA LEU A 192 30.30 41.43 -31.76
C LEU A 192 30.48 42.61 -30.79
N MET A 193 30.54 42.33 -29.49
CA MET A 193 30.73 43.33 -28.43
C MET A 193 32.12 43.96 -28.48
N SER A 194 33.18 43.19 -28.77
CA SER A 194 34.54 43.73 -28.98
C SER A 194 34.61 44.67 -30.19
N GLY A 195 33.69 44.53 -31.14
CA GLY A 195 33.54 45.41 -32.30
C GLY A 195 32.79 46.72 -32.02
N ILE A 196 32.28 46.94 -30.81
CA ILE A 196 31.66 48.20 -30.40
C ILE A 196 32.79 49.17 -30.02
N LYS A 197 33.23 49.95 -31.01
CA LYS A 197 34.25 50.98 -30.80
C LYS A 197 33.66 52.17 -30.04
N VAL A 198 33.98 52.28 -28.75
CA VAL A 198 33.84 53.55 -28.03
C VAL A 198 35.00 54.44 -28.46
N ARG A 199 34.81 55.26 -29.50
CA ARG A 199 35.85 56.21 -29.91
C ARG A 199 35.99 57.27 -28.82
N GLY A 200 37.17 57.31 -28.21
CA GLY A 200 37.56 58.35 -27.27
C GLY A 200 37.82 59.68 -28.01
N ASN A 201 37.41 60.77 -27.36
CA ASN A 201 37.90 62.12 -27.58
C ASN A 201 37.34 62.97 -28.73
N ASN A 202 36.09 62.75 -29.16
CA ASN A 202 35.36 63.73 -29.98
C ASN A 202 35.28 65.11 -29.28
N ALA A 203 35.19 65.13 -27.95
CA ALA A 203 35.19 66.38 -27.19
C ALA A 203 36.52 67.14 -27.28
N SER A 204 37.66 66.44 -27.35
CA SER A 204 38.96 67.11 -27.51
C SER A 204 39.23 67.51 -28.95
N THR A 205 38.74 66.75 -29.94
CA THR A 205 38.83 67.16 -31.35
C THR A 205 37.98 68.42 -31.60
N VAL A 206 36.76 68.49 -31.06
CA VAL A 206 35.92 69.70 -31.10
C VAL A 206 36.61 70.90 -30.44
N LYS A 207 37.22 70.72 -29.25
CA LYS A 207 37.98 71.81 -28.61
C LYS A 207 39.16 72.26 -29.46
N ARG A 208 39.88 71.32 -30.08
CA ARG A 208 41.02 71.61 -30.95
C ARG A 208 40.58 72.32 -32.23
N THR A 209 39.47 71.92 -32.86
CA THR A 209 38.94 72.58 -34.06
C THR A 209 38.48 73.98 -33.76
N ASN A 210 37.88 74.22 -32.59
CA ASN A 210 37.50 75.56 -32.16
C ASN A 210 38.73 76.45 -32.01
N HIS A 211 39.76 75.97 -31.29
CA HIS A 211 41.00 76.73 -31.09
C HIS A 211 41.76 77.00 -32.40
N LEU A 212 41.86 76.00 -33.30
CA LEU A 212 42.52 76.20 -34.58
C LEU A 212 41.73 77.13 -35.51
N SER A 213 40.39 77.09 -35.46
CA SER A 213 39.54 78.01 -36.23
C SER A 213 39.69 79.46 -35.77
N THR A 214 39.78 79.70 -34.45
CA THR A 214 40.00 81.06 -33.92
C THR A 214 41.38 81.58 -34.29
N MET A 215 42.41 80.72 -34.25
CA MET A 215 43.76 81.10 -34.68
C MET A 215 43.82 81.41 -36.19
N LEU A 216 43.17 80.58 -37.02
CA LEU A 216 43.11 80.81 -38.46
C LEU A 216 42.39 82.12 -38.80
N SER A 217 41.28 82.41 -38.11
CA SER A 217 40.57 83.70 -38.26
C SER A 217 41.48 84.88 -37.95
N GLY A 218 42.24 84.80 -36.86
CA GLY A 218 43.19 85.84 -36.47
C GLY A 218 44.26 86.05 -37.54
N TYR A 219 44.88 84.97 -38.03
CA TYR A 219 45.90 85.08 -39.09
C TYR A 219 45.36 85.62 -40.41
N VAL A 220 44.12 85.26 -40.78
CA VAL A 220 43.48 85.80 -42.00
C VAL A 220 43.17 87.29 -41.84
N ALA A 221 42.65 87.71 -40.69
CA ALA A 221 42.41 89.12 -40.40
C ALA A 221 43.73 89.91 -40.41
N GLU A 222 44.75 89.42 -39.70
CA GLU A 222 46.09 90.02 -39.69
C GLU A 222 46.70 90.11 -41.09
N GLU A 223 46.60 89.07 -41.93
CA GLU A 223 47.09 89.13 -43.31
C GLU A 223 46.39 90.23 -44.12
N ILE A 224 45.06 90.33 -44.00
CA ILE A 224 44.30 91.38 -44.69
C ILE A 224 44.71 92.76 -44.15
N HIS A 225 44.85 92.92 -42.83
CA HIS A 225 45.32 94.17 -42.21
C HIS A 225 46.69 94.57 -42.77
N TYR A 226 47.69 93.67 -42.74
CA TYR A 226 49.02 93.97 -43.26
C TYR A 226 49.02 94.31 -44.75
N ARG A 227 48.16 93.69 -45.57
CA ARG A 227 48.03 94.02 -47.00
C ARG A 227 47.39 95.39 -47.20
N LEU A 228 46.41 95.74 -46.36
CA LEU A 228 45.67 96.98 -46.47
C LEU A 228 46.51 98.16 -45.94
N ASP A 229 47.22 97.98 -44.83
CA ASP A 229 48.23 98.92 -44.30
C ASP A 229 49.33 99.19 -45.33
N ARG A 230 49.82 98.12 -45.98
CA ARG A 230 50.83 98.25 -47.03
C ARG A 230 50.31 99.07 -48.21
N LEU A 231 49.11 98.80 -48.70
CA LEU A 231 48.51 99.56 -49.81
C LEU A 231 48.23 101.00 -49.41
N TYR A 232 47.75 101.24 -48.20
CA TYR A 232 47.51 102.57 -47.65
C TYR A 232 48.83 103.38 -47.61
N LEU A 233 49.90 102.79 -47.08
CA LEU A 233 51.21 103.42 -47.07
C LEU A 233 51.75 103.62 -48.49
N GLU A 234 51.68 102.62 -49.38
CA GLU A 234 52.14 102.75 -50.78
C GLU A 234 51.39 103.88 -51.53
N ASN A 235 50.08 104.05 -51.29
CA ASN A 235 49.27 105.12 -51.87
C ASN A 235 49.63 106.50 -51.32
N ILE A 236 49.84 106.64 -50.01
CA ILE A 236 50.32 107.89 -49.41
C ILE A 236 51.67 108.29 -50.00
N HIS A 237 52.60 107.34 -50.13
CA HIS A 237 53.92 107.60 -50.72
C HIS A 237 53.83 107.99 -52.21
N ALA A 238 52.90 107.40 -52.97
CA ALA A 238 52.68 107.71 -54.38
C ALA A 238 52.05 109.10 -54.59
N ASP A 239 51.10 109.51 -53.74
CA ASP A 239 50.42 110.80 -53.86
C ASP A 239 51.26 111.98 -53.32
N ILE A 240 52.13 111.75 -52.32
CA ILE A 240 53.15 112.73 -51.88
C ILE A 240 54.11 113.05 -53.04
N ALA A 241 54.39 112.10 -53.93
CA ALA A 241 55.21 112.33 -55.12
C ALA A 241 54.50 113.15 -56.22
N CYS A 242 53.16 113.29 -56.17
CA CYS A 242 52.34 113.97 -57.18
C CYS A 242 51.74 115.31 -56.71
N ASN A 243 51.89 115.71 -55.44
CA ASN A 243 51.41 116.98 -54.83
C ASN A 243 49.89 117.23 -54.97
N THR A 244 49.05 116.22 -54.77
CA THR A 244 47.58 116.32 -54.96
C THR A 244 46.73 116.04 -53.71
N LEU A 245 47.31 115.95 -52.50
CA LEU A 245 46.55 115.58 -51.30
C LEU A 245 46.07 116.77 -50.46
N ASP A 246 44.77 116.76 -50.14
CA ASP A 246 44.13 117.58 -49.10
C ASP A 246 44.16 116.81 -47.77
N GLU A 247 44.63 117.42 -46.68
CA GLU A 247 44.72 116.75 -45.34
C GLU A 247 43.36 116.22 -44.83
N THR A 248 42.25 116.78 -45.31
CA THR A 248 40.90 116.35 -44.94
C THR A 248 40.50 115.01 -45.57
N THR A 249 41.08 114.64 -46.72
CA THR A 249 40.77 113.35 -47.37
C THR A 249 41.57 112.22 -46.74
N THR A 250 42.79 112.48 -46.25
CA THR A 250 43.59 111.49 -45.51
C THR A 250 42.97 111.14 -44.17
N THR A 251 42.45 112.11 -43.42
CA THR A 251 41.79 111.85 -42.13
C THR A 251 40.46 111.10 -42.30
N ALA A 252 39.69 111.40 -43.35
CA ALA A 252 38.46 110.67 -43.64
C ALA A 252 38.75 109.20 -44.01
N LEU A 253 39.82 108.94 -44.78
CA LEU A 253 40.26 107.59 -45.12
C LEU A 253 40.79 106.82 -43.91
N GLU A 254 41.45 107.49 -42.96
CA GLU A 254 41.87 106.90 -41.69
C GLU A 254 40.68 106.46 -40.83
N GLU A 255 39.63 107.29 -40.72
CA GLU A 255 38.42 106.93 -39.98
C GLU A 255 37.66 105.76 -40.64
N GLU A 256 37.58 105.73 -41.97
CA GLU A 256 36.99 104.62 -42.71
C GLU A 256 37.81 103.32 -42.55
N LEU A 257 39.14 103.43 -42.49
CA LEU A 257 40.07 102.33 -42.25
C LEU A 257 39.89 101.74 -40.84
N GLU A 258 39.82 102.61 -39.82
CA GLU A 258 39.58 102.21 -38.43
C GLU A 258 38.21 101.52 -38.25
N SER A 259 37.20 101.93 -39.01
CA SER A 259 35.90 101.26 -39.04
C SER A 259 35.94 99.90 -39.77
N LEU A 260 36.85 99.71 -40.72
CA LEU A 260 36.92 98.51 -41.57
C LEU A 260 37.60 97.32 -40.87
N TYR A 261 38.60 97.55 -40.01
CA TYR A 261 39.29 96.49 -39.27
C TYR A 261 38.37 95.55 -38.46
N PRO A 262 37.42 96.04 -37.63
CA PRO A 262 36.52 95.14 -36.91
C PRO A 262 35.58 94.36 -37.85
N GLU A 263 35.24 94.92 -39.02
CA GLU A 263 34.48 94.21 -40.04
C GLU A 263 35.31 93.11 -40.70
N ILE A 264 36.61 93.36 -40.97
CA ILE A 264 37.55 92.35 -41.47
C ILE A 264 37.70 91.19 -40.47
N GLU A 265 37.81 91.48 -39.17
CA GLU A 265 37.86 90.45 -38.12
C GLU A 265 36.60 89.59 -38.12
N LEU A 266 35.42 90.21 -38.21
CA LEU A 266 34.14 89.50 -38.25
C LEU A 266 33.98 88.66 -39.52
N LEU A 267 34.40 89.18 -40.69
CA LEU A 267 34.36 88.46 -41.96
C LEU A 267 35.38 87.32 -42.01
N ALA A 268 36.57 87.50 -41.41
CA ALA A 268 37.54 86.43 -41.22
C ALA A 268 36.99 85.33 -40.30
N GLU A 269 36.28 85.68 -39.24
CA GLU A 269 35.64 84.72 -38.34
C GLU A 269 34.53 83.96 -39.08
N MET A 270 33.65 84.67 -39.78
CA MET A 270 32.55 84.06 -40.54
C MET A 270 33.07 83.15 -41.65
N SER A 271 34.08 83.57 -42.40
CA SER A 271 34.63 82.78 -43.50
C SER A 271 35.33 81.52 -43.01
N THR A 272 36.18 81.62 -41.97
CA THR A 272 36.86 80.45 -41.39
C THR A 272 35.88 79.50 -40.72
N ARG A 273 34.83 80.04 -40.08
CA ARG A 273 33.76 79.25 -39.49
C ARG A 273 32.97 78.47 -40.54
N GLN A 274 32.59 79.13 -41.64
CA GLN A 274 31.81 78.52 -42.72
C GLN A 274 32.63 77.49 -43.51
N GLN A 275 33.90 77.78 -43.81
CA GLN A 275 34.74 76.93 -44.66
C GLN A 275 35.32 75.73 -43.92
N PHE A 276 35.68 75.88 -42.64
CA PHE A 276 36.42 74.85 -41.92
C PHE A 276 35.70 74.36 -40.67
N HIS A 277 35.26 75.26 -39.79
CA HIS A 277 34.70 74.87 -38.50
C HIS A 277 33.40 74.05 -38.63
N GLU A 278 32.40 74.58 -39.33
CA GLU A 278 31.10 73.93 -39.45
C GLU A 278 31.14 72.59 -40.21
N PRO A 279 31.87 72.46 -41.34
CA PRO A 279 32.03 71.17 -42.00
C PRO A 279 32.70 70.12 -41.11
N ILE A 280 33.76 70.49 -40.39
CA ILE A 280 34.45 69.54 -39.49
C ILE A 280 33.53 69.09 -38.36
N LEU A 281 32.76 70.00 -37.75
CA LEU A 281 31.79 69.63 -36.71
C LEU A 281 30.65 68.76 -37.25
N ARG A 282 30.19 69.02 -38.48
CA ARG A 282 29.15 68.23 -39.13
C ARG A 282 29.63 66.81 -39.40
N GLU A 283 30.83 66.63 -39.96
CA GLU A 283 31.42 65.31 -40.17
C GLU A 283 31.65 64.56 -38.85
N LEU A 284 32.16 65.23 -37.82
CA LEU A 284 32.31 64.63 -36.49
C LEU A 284 30.98 64.17 -35.90
N ARG A 285 29.90 64.93 -36.11
CA ARG A 285 28.55 64.57 -35.67
C ARG A 285 27.98 63.40 -36.48
N ASN A 286 28.18 63.39 -37.79
CA ASN A 286 27.72 62.31 -38.68
C ASN A 286 28.44 61.00 -38.35
N GLU A 287 29.76 61.02 -38.23
CA GLU A 287 30.57 59.88 -37.78
C GLU A 287 30.13 59.36 -36.41
N HIS A 288 29.85 60.26 -35.46
CA HIS A 288 29.32 59.88 -34.16
C HIS A 288 27.92 59.25 -34.25
N GLY A 289 27.05 59.79 -35.12
CA GLY A 289 25.73 59.23 -35.41
C GLY A 289 25.84 57.82 -35.98
N HIS A 290 26.66 57.62 -37.02
CA HIS A 290 26.87 56.32 -37.65
C HIS A 290 27.49 55.29 -36.69
N LEU A 291 28.48 55.68 -35.87
CA LEU A 291 29.02 54.79 -34.84
C LEU A 291 27.98 54.41 -33.79
N ARG A 292 27.10 55.35 -33.42
CA ARG A 292 26.00 55.09 -32.47
C ARG A 292 24.97 54.13 -33.06
N GLU A 293 24.52 54.37 -34.27
CA GLU A 293 23.58 53.50 -34.99
C GLU A 293 24.15 52.09 -35.15
N ALA A 294 25.40 51.96 -35.63
CA ALA A 294 26.07 50.67 -35.76
C ALA A 294 26.29 49.98 -34.41
N SER A 295 26.54 50.73 -33.33
CA SER A 295 26.64 50.16 -31.98
C SER A 295 25.28 49.68 -31.45
N GLN A 296 24.21 50.42 -31.74
CA GLN A 296 22.86 50.08 -31.34
C GLN A 296 22.39 48.82 -32.07
N GLU A 297 22.60 48.72 -33.38
CA GLU A 297 22.26 47.53 -34.17
C GLU A 297 22.99 46.28 -33.63
N LYS A 298 24.28 46.39 -33.29
CA LYS A 298 25.03 45.30 -32.66
C LYS A 298 24.49 44.90 -31.28
N LEU A 299 24.04 45.88 -30.48
CA LEU A 299 23.43 45.62 -29.17
C LEU A 299 22.05 44.98 -29.29
N GLU A 300 21.25 45.38 -30.28
CA GLU A 300 19.96 44.76 -30.60
C GLU A 300 20.16 43.30 -31.02
N GLN A 301 21.10 43.03 -31.93
CA GLN A 301 21.48 41.67 -32.30
C GLN A 301 21.95 40.84 -31.10
N ALA A 302 22.76 41.42 -30.21
CA ALA A 302 23.20 40.76 -28.97
C ALA A 302 22.03 40.43 -28.04
N LEU A 303 21.05 41.33 -27.91
CA LEU A 303 19.84 41.12 -27.13
C LEU A 303 18.99 39.99 -27.73
N ASP A 304 18.80 39.95 -29.05
CA ASP A 304 18.05 38.89 -29.73
C ASP A 304 18.70 37.52 -29.51
N MET A 305 20.03 37.44 -29.66
CA MET A 305 20.78 36.20 -29.37
C MET A 305 20.60 35.75 -27.91
N LEU A 306 20.62 36.67 -26.95
CA LEU A 306 20.40 36.34 -25.53
C LEU A 306 18.96 35.88 -25.26
N ILE A 307 17.96 36.47 -25.92
CA ILE A 307 16.57 36.04 -25.83
C ILE A 307 16.43 34.61 -26.37
N GLU A 308 16.95 34.33 -27.57
CA GLU A 308 16.90 32.99 -28.16
C GLU A 308 17.58 31.93 -27.28
N MET A 309 18.76 32.26 -26.73
CA MET A 309 19.45 31.39 -25.78
C MET A 309 18.58 31.14 -24.53
N THR A 310 17.95 32.18 -23.98
CA THR A 310 17.12 32.06 -22.77
C THR A 310 15.86 31.23 -23.03
N LEU A 311 15.15 31.47 -24.13
CA LEU A 311 13.97 30.70 -24.52
C LEU A 311 14.32 29.22 -24.73
N SER A 312 15.42 28.94 -25.43
CA SER A 312 15.85 27.56 -25.65
C SER A 312 16.20 26.81 -24.37
N LYS A 313 16.79 27.50 -23.38
CA LYS A 313 17.07 26.92 -22.06
C LYS A 313 15.79 26.67 -21.29
N GLN A 314 14.81 27.56 -21.39
CA GLN A 314 13.52 27.39 -20.76
C GLN A 314 12.77 26.17 -21.32
N ASP A 315 12.81 25.96 -22.64
CA ASP A 315 12.16 24.80 -23.26
C ASP A 315 12.85 23.48 -22.89
N LEU A 316 14.18 23.46 -22.82
CA LEU A 316 14.93 22.31 -22.30
C LEU A 316 14.63 22.03 -20.83
N ALA A 317 14.48 23.08 -20.00
CA ALA A 317 14.09 22.93 -18.60
C ALA A 317 12.68 22.33 -18.45
N LYS A 318 11.71 22.79 -19.25
CA LYS A 318 10.35 22.19 -19.28
C LYS A 318 10.39 20.72 -19.69
N GLN A 319 11.19 20.36 -20.70
CA GLN A 319 11.35 18.97 -21.13
C GLN A 319 11.96 18.09 -20.02
N LEU A 320 12.92 18.62 -19.27
CA LEU A 320 13.49 17.94 -18.11
C LEU A 320 12.48 17.77 -16.98
N GLU A 321 11.67 18.79 -16.67
CA GLU A 321 10.66 18.75 -15.61
C GLU A 321 9.54 17.74 -15.90
N VAL A 322 9.04 17.72 -17.14
CA VAL A 322 8.07 16.70 -17.59
C VAL A 322 8.66 15.30 -17.50
N ARG A 323 9.96 15.14 -17.76
CA ARG A 323 10.65 13.86 -17.63
C ARG A 323 10.90 13.48 -16.18
N GLU A 324 11.25 14.43 -15.32
CA GLU A 324 11.49 14.19 -13.89
C GLU A 324 10.21 13.70 -13.22
N SER A 325 9.09 14.39 -13.47
CA SER A 325 7.77 13.96 -13.01
C SER A 325 7.36 12.59 -13.57
N SER A 326 7.61 12.30 -14.86
CA SER A 326 7.28 10.97 -15.41
C SER A 326 8.16 9.84 -14.86
N SER A 327 9.45 10.11 -14.60
CA SER A 327 10.37 9.18 -13.94
C SER A 327 9.94 8.91 -12.51
N GLU A 328 9.56 9.95 -11.77
CA GLU A 328 9.09 9.84 -10.39
C GLU A 328 7.81 9.00 -10.30
N LEU A 329 6.84 9.24 -11.19
CA LEU A 329 5.61 8.45 -11.26
C LEU A 329 5.89 6.98 -11.59
N LEU A 330 6.82 6.71 -12.52
CA LEU A 330 7.25 5.35 -12.84
C LEU A 330 7.92 4.67 -11.63
N GLU A 331 8.78 5.37 -10.90
CA GLU A 331 9.43 4.84 -9.70
C GLU A 331 8.44 4.58 -8.56
N GLN A 332 7.47 5.47 -8.35
CA GLN A 332 6.39 5.28 -7.38
C GLN A 332 5.52 4.08 -7.75
N LEU A 333 5.14 3.95 -9.04
CA LEU A 333 4.38 2.80 -9.54
C LEU A 333 5.17 1.49 -9.38
N ALA A 334 6.48 1.52 -9.62
CA ALA A 334 7.37 0.39 -9.38
C ALA A 334 7.37 -0.04 -7.91
N ALA A 335 7.49 0.93 -7.00
CA ALA A 335 7.53 0.69 -5.57
C ALA A 335 6.20 0.11 -5.06
N LEU A 336 5.07 0.65 -5.55
CA LEU A 336 3.74 0.12 -5.25
C LEU A 336 3.57 -1.31 -5.78
N TYR A 337 4.01 -1.58 -7.02
CA TYR A 337 3.97 -2.92 -7.58
C TYR A 337 4.81 -3.92 -6.76
N GLN A 338 6.03 -3.54 -6.34
CA GLN A 338 6.89 -4.40 -5.52
C GLN A 338 6.30 -4.67 -4.13
N ALA A 339 5.67 -3.66 -3.52
CA ALA A 339 5.00 -3.81 -2.24
C ALA A 339 3.79 -4.75 -2.34
N GLU A 340 2.99 -4.64 -3.41
CA GLU A 340 1.79 -5.46 -3.64
C GLU A 340 2.13 -6.89 -4.08
N ALA A 341 3.16 -7.06 -4.91
CA ALA A 341 3.58 -8.37 -5.39
C ALA A 341 4.22 -9.23 -4.28
N GLY A 342 4.47 -8.67 -3.09
CA GLY A 342 5.16 -9.36 -1.99
C GLY A 342 6.58 -9.80 -2.36
N ILE A 343 7.11 -9.27 -3.46
CA ILE A 343 8.48 -9.52 -3.91
C ILE A 343 9.36 -8.59 -3.06
N GLU A 344 9.89 -9.12 -1.96
CA GLU A 344 11.06 -8.54 -1.33
C GLU A 344 12.16 -8.46 -2.39
N ALA A 345 12.34 -7.29 -2.99
CA ALA A 345 13.43 -7.06 -3.91
C ALA A 345 14.74 -7.33 -3.16
N PRO A 346 15.65 -8.16 -3.70
CA PRO A 346 17.00 -8.22 -3.17
C PRO A 346 17.60 -6.83 -3.37
N GLN A 347 17.94 -6.18 -2.26
CA GLN A 347 18.65 -4.91 -2.30
C GLN A 347 19.83 -5.02 -3.27
N PRO A 348 19.95 -4.13 -4.26
CA PRO A 348 21.19 -4.03 -5.01
C PRO A 348 22.24 -3.48 -4.05
N SER A 349 23.03 -4.39 -3.50
CA SER A 349 24.23 -4.06 -2.77
C SER A 349 25.12 -3.20 -3.66
N SER A 350 25.39 -1.98 -3.20
CA SER A 350 26.67 -1.30 -3.31
C SER A 350 27.32 -1.27 -4.71
N ARG A 351 27.42 -0.05 -5.27
CA ARG A 351 28.69 0.64 -5.59
C ARG A 351 28.52 1.56 -6.80
N ARG A 352 27.98 2.77 -6.57
CA ARG A 352 28.30 3.98 -7.36
C ARG A 352 27.54 5.21 -6.83
N GLU A 353 27.83 5.60 -5.59
CA GLU A 353 27.44 6.91 -5.07
C GLU A 353 28.60 7.55 -4.32
N SER A 354 29.67 7.76 -5.09
CA SER A 354 30.68 8.77 -4.79
C SER A 354 30.85 9.55 -6.08
N LEU A 355 30.76 10.88 -6.01
CA LEU A 355 30.84 11.88 -7.10
C LEU A 355 29.50 12.51 -7.51
N ARG A 356 28.76 13.08 -6.57
CA ARG A 356 28.02 14.32 -6.83
C ARG A 356 27.76 15.07 -5.51
N ARG A 357 28.73 15.90 -5.12
CA ARG A 357 28.55 17.14 -4.35
C ARG A 357 29.90 17.85 -4.25
N ARG A 358 30.24 18.54 -5.34
CA ARG A 358 31.20 19.66 -5.34
C ARG A 358 30.65 20.67 -6.34
N SER A 359 30.68 21.95 -5.97
CA SER A 359 30.00 23.10 -6.60
C SER A 359 28.54 23.19 -6.16
N LEU A 360 28.12 24.13 -5.31
CA LEU A 360 28.34 25.58 -5.38
C LEU A 360 28.61 26.19 -3.99
N GLN A 361 29.65 27.01 -3.91
CA GLN A 361 29.82 28.05 -2.90
C GLN A 361 29.90 29.39 -3.64
N THR A 362 28.97 30.31 -3.35
CA THR A 362 29.10 31.79 -3.32
C THR A 362 27.82 32.33 -2.65
N GLY A 363 27.76 33.14 -1.59
CA GLY A 363 28.76 33.70 -0.66
C GLY A 363 28.05 34.47 0.49
N LEU A 364 28.77 34.63 1.63
CA LEU A 364 28.85 35.82 2.53
C LEU A 364 27.54 36.36 3.16
N LEU A 365 27.30 36.54 4.48
CA LEU A 365 28.08 36.74 5.72
C LEU A 365 27.14 36.35 6.90
N LEU A 366 27.53 35.62 7.95
CA LEU A 366 28.13 36.14 9.18
C LEU A 366 28.42 34.91 10.07
N ALA A 367 29.68 34.69 10.41
CA ALA A 367 30.07 33.73 11.43
C ALA A 367 30.39 34.48 12.72
N PRO A 368 29.74 34.15 13.85
CA PRO A 368 30.37 34.25 15.15
C PRO A 368 30.98 32.88 15.47
N ARG A 369 32.31 32.86 15.31
CA ARG A 369 33.29 32.13 16.13
C ARG A 369 32.71 31.17 17.18
N ALA A 370 32.97 29.88 16.98
CA ALA A 370 32.85 28.86 18.02
C ALA A 370 33.69 29.22 19.26
N PRO A 371 33.25 28.79 20.44
CA PRO A 371 34.14 28.01 21.27
C PRO A 371 33.49 26.71 21.76
N ALA A 372 34.31 25.66 21.76
CA ALA A 372 34.29 24.49 22.65
C ALA A 372 32.99 23.65 22.74
N ALA A 373 33.07 22.43 22.21
CA ALA A 373 32.33 21.26 22.70
C ALA A 373 32.58 21.07 24.22
N PRO A 374 31.70 20.42 25.02
CA PRO A 374 31.07 19.14 24.68
C PRO A 374 29.60 18.99 25.12
N VAL A 375 28.79 18.30 24.32
CA VAL A 375 27.94 17.15 24.70
C VAL A 375 27.42 16.61 23.37
N GLN A 376 27.65 15.32 23.12
CA GLN A 376 27.14 14.61 21.96
C GLN A 376 25.60 14.67 21.93
N ALA A 377 25.03 15.62 21.18
CA ALA A 377 23.65 15.51 20.75
C ALA A 377 23.59 14.34 19.77
N GLN A 378 22.92 13.27 20.18
CA GLN A 378 22.79 12.08 19.35
C GLN A 378 22.12 12.47 18.03
N PRO A 379 22.73 12.22 16.86
CA PRO A 379 22.16 12.59 15.57
C PRO A 379 20.79 11.92 15.35
N ALA A 380 20.56 10.77 15.99
CA ALA A 380 19.26 10.10 16.02
C ALA A 380 18.15 10.96 16.62
N LEU A 381 18.41 11.66 17.73
CA LEU A 381 17.42 12.50 18.39
C LEU A 381 17.08 13.74 17.55
N GLU A 382 18.08 14.36 16.92
CA GLU A 382 17.88 15.48 16.00
C GLU A 382 17.09 15.06 14.75
N THR A 383 17.33 13.87 14.21
CA THR A 383 16.54 13.34 13.09
C THR A 383 15.10 13.01 13.48
N LEU A 384 14.87 12.50 14.69
CA LEU A 384 13.53 12.23 15.21
C LEU A 384 12.77 13.53 15.47
N LEU A 385 13.39 14.52 16.11
CA LEU A 385 12.79 15.84 16.33
C LEU A 385 12.45 16.53 15.01
N ARG A 386 13.31 16.41 13.99
CA ARG A 386 13.04 16.94 12.65
C ARG A 386 11.90 16.20 11.94
N ARG A 387 11.78 14.87 12.11
CA ARG A 387 10.63 14.09 11.60
C ARG A 387 9.32 14.46 12.30
N VAL A 388 9.40 14.88 13.55
CA VAL A 388 8.24 15.34 14.36
C VAL A 388 7.98 16.85 14.16
N GLY A 389 8.80 17.56 13.38
CA GLY A 389 8.63 18.98 13.03
C GLY A 389 9.08 19.95 14.13
N ILE A 390 9.89 19.51 15.08
CA ILE A 390 10.36 20.31 16.23
C ILE A 390 11.82 20.71 16.00
N ALA A 391 12.10 22.02 16.07
CA ALA A 391 13.47 22.53 15.95
C ALA A 391 14.30 22.11 17.18
N PRO A 392 15.54 21.60 16.99
CA PRO A 392 16.38 21.09 18.09
C PRO A 392 16.72 22.18 19.13
N GLU A 393 16.70 23.44 18.73
CA GLU A 393 16.92 24.61 19.60
C GLU A 393 15.78 24.87 20.58
N SER A 394 14.55 24.40 20.29
CA SER A 394 13.39 24.55 21.18
C SER A 394 13.43 23.58 22.37
N VAL A 395 14.35 22.60 22.36
CA VAL A 395 14.41 21.51 23.34
C VAL A 395 15.15 21.89 24.64
N ARG A 396 15.80 23.05 24.67
CA ARG A 396 16.46 23.56 25.89
C ARG A 396 15.53 24.47 26.70
N GLY A 397 14.69 23.86 27.54
CA GLY A 397 13.94 24.54 28.60
C GLY A 397 12.58 23.89 28.89
N GLU A 398 11.92 24.25 30.00
CA GLU A 398 10.60 23.70 30.39
C GLU A 398 9.51 23.92 29.32
N ARG A 399 9.66 24.94 28.46
CA ARG A 399 8.80 25.17 27.28
C ARG A 399 8.90 24.06 26.22
N ALA A 400 10.04 23.39 26.10
CA ALA A 400 10.24 22.25 25.21
C ALA A 400 9.26 21.10 25.49
N ILE A 401 9.02 20.86 26.79
CA ILE A 401 8.17 19.77 27.26
C ILE A 401 6.72 20.09 26.92
N HIS A 402 6.30 21.36 27.07
CA HIS A 402 4.98 21.80 26.66
C HIS A 402 4.76 21.63 25.15
N ASP A 403 5.69 22.10 24.32
CA ASP A 403 5.60 22.00 22.85
C ASP A 403 5.57 20.52 22.38
N LEU A 404 6.36 19.65 23.02
CA LEU A 404 6.34 18.20 22.78
C LEU A 404 5.01 17.55 23.20
N HIS A 405 4.43 17.98 24.32
CA HIS A 405 3.14 17.49 24.79
C HIS A 405 1.99 17.97 23.90
N GLU A 406 2.04 19.22 23.43
CA GLU A 406 1.07 19.79 22.50
C GLU A 406 1.12 19.08 21.15
N LYS A 407 2.31 18.86 20.59
CA LYS A 407 2.46 18.10 19.35
C LYS A 407 2.06 16.63 19.47
N ARG A 408 2.33 15.98 20.61
CA ARG A 408 1.83 14.63 20.89
C ARG A 408 0.31 14.61 20.93
N ARG A 409 -0.31 15.61 21.54
CA ARG A 409 -1.77 15.76 21.58
C ARG A 409 -2.33 15.96 20.19
N ASP A 410 -1.76 16.84 19.38
CA ASP A 410 -2.16 17.07 17.98
C ASP A 410 -2.10 15.78 17.15
N MET A 411 -1.01 15.02 17.29
CA MET A 411 -0.81 13.77 16.56
C MET A 411 -1.83 12.71 16.99
N SER A 412 -2.07 12.57 18.29
CA SER A 412 -3.10 11.66 18.80
C SER A 412 -4.51 12.04 18.35
N GLN A 413 -4.81 13.35 18.28
CA GLN A 413 -6.08 13.85 17.77
C GLN A 413 -6.21 13.63 16.27
N SER A 414 -5.13 13.79 15.50
CA SER A 414 -5.11 13.49 14.06
C SER A 414 -5.39 12.01 13.78
N ILE A 415 -4.74 11.12 14.54
CA ILE A 415 -4.98 9.66 14.42
C ILE A 415 -6.43 9.33 14.79
N ASN A 416 -6.97 9.89 15.88
CA ASN A 416 -8.37 9.69 16.23
C ASN A 416 -9.32 10.24 15.16
N ARG A 417 -9.03 11.40 14.55
CA ARG A 417 -9.83 11.95 13.45
C ARG A 417 -9.79 11.05 12.22
N GLN A 418 -8.62 10.48 11.90
CA GLN A 418 -8.47 9.52 10.80
C GLN A 418 -9.23 8.23 11.08
N ASN A 419 -9.15 7.68 12.30
CA ASN A 419 -9.93 6.50 12.69
C ASN A 419 -11.43 6.76 12.58
N ILE A 420 -11.93 7.87 13.14
CA ILE A 420 -13.36 8.25 13.03
C ILE A 420 -13.76 8.44 11.56
N ALA A 421 -12.90 9.02 10.72
CA ALA A 421 -13.18 9.20 9.29
C ALA A 421 -13.21 7.87 8.50
N VAL A 422 -12.49 6.83 8.94
CA VAL A 422 -12.53 5.49 8.35
C VAL A 422 -13.71 4.69 8.88
N ASP A 423 -14.02 4.82 10.17
CA ASP A 423 -15.07 4.06 10.85
C ASP A 423 -16.47 4.57 10.47
N THR A 424 -16.64 5.87 10.24
CA THR A 424 -17.95 6.47 9.88
C THR A 424 -18.58 5.93 8.58
N PRO A 425 -17.89 5.86 7.43
CA PRO A 425 -18.48 5.25 6.23
C PRO A 425 -18.70 3.74 6.41
N LEU A 426 -17.82 3.05 7.15
CA LEU A 426 -17.96 1.63 7.45
C LEU A 426 -19.21 1.34 8.28
N LEU A 427 -19.45 2.11 9.34
CA LEU A 427 -20.66 2.02 10.16
C LEU A 427 -21.93 2.29 9.34
N THR A 428 -21.92 3.29 8.44
CA THR A 428 -23.09 3.55 7.57
C THR A 428 -23.40 2.42 6.58
N HIS A 429 -22.41 1.58 6.25
CA HIS A 429 -22.61 0.40 5.40
C HIS A 429 -22.93 -0.87 6.20
N LEU A 430 -22.45 -0.96 7.44
CA LEU A 430 -22.74 -2.06 8.35
C LEU A 430 -24.12 -1.95 8.98
N ASP A 431 -24.59 -0.74 9.32
CA ASP A 431 -25.90 -0.54 9.96
C ASP A 431 -27.07 -1.12 9.13
N PRO A 432 -27.18 -0.87 7.80
CA PRO A 432 -28.24 -1.47 6.99
C PRO A 432 -28.07 -2.98 6.81
N LEU A 433 -26.84 -3.48 6.79
CA LEU A 433 -26.54 -4.91 6.66
C LEU A 433 -26.91 -5.66 7.93
N ASP A 434 -26.57 -5.10 9.10
CA ASP A 434 -26.96 -5.62 10.41
C ASP A 434 -28.47 -5.56 10.57
N HIS A 435 -29.12 -4.46 10.19
CA HIS A 435 -30.59 -4.36 10.22
C HIS A 435 -31.25 -5.38 9.29
N ALA A 436 -30.72 -5.59 8.09
CA ALA A 436 -31.22 -6.60 7.16
C ALA A 436 -31.00 -8.02 7.70
N SER A 437 -29.86 -8.29 8.34
CA SER A 437 -29.56 -9.58 8.97
C SER A 437 -30.47 -9.87 10.17
N GLN A 438 -30.79 -8.86 10.98
CA GLN A 438 -31.72 -8.95 12.09
C GLN A 438 -33.16 -9.14 11.62
N LEU A 439 -33.57 -8.48 10.54
CA LEU A 439 -34.88 -8.68 9.91
C LEU A 439 -34.99 -10.07 9.27
N LEU A 440 -33.93 -10.56 8.63
CA LEU A 440 -33.85 -11.93 8.11
C LEU A 440 -33.91 -12.95 9.26
N GLY A 441 -33.16 -12.71 10.35
CA GLY A 441 -33.22 -13.51 11.56
C GLY A 441 -34.63 -13.53 12.15
N ALA A 442 -35.25 -12.37 12.35
CA ALA A 442 -36.61 -12.25 12.86
C ALA A 442 -37.63 -12.96 11.96
N ALA A 443 -37.55 -12.80 10.63
CA ALA A 443 -38.46 -13.45 9.68
C ALA A 443 -38.24 -14.97 9.56
N LEU A 444 -37.02 -15.45 9.78
CA LEU A 444 -36.72 -16.89 9.84
C LEU A 444 -37.16 -17.53 11.17
N HIS A 445 -37.25 -16.72 12.24
CA HIS A 445 -37.58 -17.17 13.58
C HIS A 445 -39.04 -16.89 14.02
N THR A 446 -39.85 -16.21 13.22
CA THR A 446 -41.27 -15.92 13.55
C THR A 446 -42.14 -17.18 13.72
N ASP A 447 -41.76 -18.30 13.10
CA ASP A 447 -42.50 -19.57 13.18
C ASP A 447 -41.82 -20.65 14.05
N SER A 448 -40.70 -20.32 14.72
CA SER A 448 -39.95 -21.27 15.56
C SER A 448 -40.04 -20.93 17.04
N HIS A 449 -40.68 -21.78 17.85
CA HIS A 449 -40.76 -21.66 19.32
C HIS A 449 -39.45 -21.98 20.07
N TYR A 450 -38.31 -22.05 19.38
CA TYR A 450 -37.02 -22.36 19.97
C TYR A 450 -36.05 -21.22 19.66
N GLU A 451 -35.66 -20.48 20.70
CA GLU A 451 -34.49 -19.61 20.66
C GLU A 451 -33.24 -20.49 20.50
N THR A 452 -32.76 -20.69 19.27
CA THR A 452 -31.44 -21.28 19.06
C THR A 452 -30.38 -20.22 19.29
N SER A 453 -30.17 -19.85 20.56
CA SER A 453 -28.96 -19.16 20.97
C SER A 453 -27.81 -20.17 20.90
N LEU A 454 -26.82 -19.92 20.03
CA LEU A 454 -25.56 -20.66 19.99
C LEU A 454 -24.63 -20.32 21.16
N ARG A 455 -25.08 -19.48 22.10
CA ARG A 455 -24.31 -19.09 23.28
C ARG A 455 -24.48 -20.15 24.36
N ASP A 456 -23.36 -20.67 24.84
CA ASP A 456 -23.37 -21.55 25.99
C ASP A 456 -23.91 -20.76 27.21
N PRO A 457 -25.03 -21.17 27.84
CA PRO A 457 -25.58 -20.47 29.00
C PRO A 457 -24.61 -20.43 30.20
N LEU A 458 -23.56 -21.26 30.18
CA LEU A 458 -22.49 -21.22 31.16
C LEU A 458 -21.52 -20.04 30.90
N GLU A 459 -21.23 -19.74 29.64
CA GLU A 459 -20.36 -18.62 29.26
C GLU A 459 -21.05 -17.27 29.51
N GLU A 460 -22.36 -17.14 29.27
CA GLU A 460 -23.10 -15.91 29.63
C GLU A 460 -23.16 -15.66 31.13
N LYS A 461 -23.26 -16.73 31.95
CA LYS A 461 -23.16 -16.63 33.41
C LYS A 461 -21.74 -16.25 33.85
N ALA A 462 -20.72 -16.76 33.18
CA ALA A 462 -19.33 -16.37 33.45
C ALA A 462 -19.07 -14.91 33.07
N LEU A 463 -19.58 -14.45 31.92
CA LEU A 463 -19.44 -13.07 31.44
C LEU A 463 -20.17 -12.08 32.34
N SER A 464 -21.40 -12.39 32.77
CA SER A 464 -22.14 -11.55 33.73
C SER A 464 -21.47 -11.53 35.12
N GLY A 465 -20.83 -12.62 35.53
CA GLY A 465 -19.96 -12.65 36.70
C GLY A 465 -18.75 -11.70 36.56
N LEU A 466 -18.06 -11.77 35.42
CA LEU A 466 -16.89 -10.95 35.10
C LEU A 466 -17.25 -9.47 34.96
N GLU A 467 -18.41 -9.15 34.40
CA GLU A 467 -18.95 -7.79 34.34
C GLU A 467 -19.26 -7.26 35.74
N GLY A 468 -19.84 -8.09 36.61
CA GLY A 468 -20.03 -7.75 38.03
C GLY A 468 -18.70 -7.50 38.77
N GLU A 469 -17.66 -8.26 38.46
CA GLU A 469 -16.32 -8.06 39.00
C GLU A 469 -15.66 -6.79 38.47
N LEU A 470 -15.78 -6.50 37.18
CA LEU A 470 -15.29 -5.28 36.54
C LEU A 470 -15.96 -4.03 37.12
N VAL A 471 -17.27 -4.08 37.35
CA VAL A 471 -18.02 -2.98 38.00
C VAL A 471 -17.52 -2.78 39.44
N ARG A 472 -17.25 -3.85 40.18
CA ARG A 472 -16.65 -3.74 41.53
C ARG A 472 -15.25 -3.15 41.48
N LEU A 473 -14.45 -3.52 40.48
CA LEU A 473 -13.08 -3.04 40.30
C LEU A 473 -13.07 -1.57 39.87
N GLN A 474 -13.95 -1.17 38.96
CA GLN A 474 -14.17 0.23 38.56
C GLN A 474 -14.63 1.08 39.73
N ASN A 475 -15.57 0.58 40.55
CA ASN A 475 -16.00 1.25 41.77
C ASN A 475 -14.87 1.32 42.82
N GLY A 476 -13.98 0.33 42.87
CA GLY A 476 -12.79 0.34 43.71
C GLY A 476 -11.76 1.39 43.25
N VAL A 477 -11.55 1.50 41.94
CA VAL A 477 -10.66 2.49 41.32
C VAL A 477 -11.21 3.91 41.46
N GLN A 478 -12.53 4.13 41.33
CA GLN A 478 -13.15 5.43 41.60
C GLN A 478 -13.10 5.83 43.08
N LYS A 479 -13.06 4.86 44.00
CA LYS A 479 -12.92 5.13 45.45
C LYS A 479 -11.46 5.33 45.88
N LEU A 480 -10.49 5.01 45.03
CA LEU A 480 -9.08 5.30 45.28
C LEU A 480 -8.84 6.79 45.07
N ASN A 481 -8.63 7.49 46.18
CA ASN A 481 -8.35 8.92 46.18
C ASN A 481 -6.89 9.14 45.72
N MET A 482 -6.69 9.44 44.44
CA MET A 482 -5.37 9.70 43.82
C MET A 482 -4.69 10.97 44.34
N ASP A 483 -5.41 11.79 45.11
CA ASP A 483 -4.88 12.99 45.76
C ASP A 483 -3.91 12.66 46.92
N VAL A 484 -3.96 11.44 47.48
CA VAL A 484 -3.01 10.99 48.51
C VAL A 484 -1.59 10.86 47.95
N LEU A 485 -1.43 10.58 46.65
CA LEU A 485 -0.12 10.52 45.99
C LEU A 485 0.46 11.91 45.68
N HIS A 486 -0.38 12.96 45.67
CA HIS A 486 0.02 14.34 45.42
C HIS A 486 0.22 15.15 46.72
N GLN A 487 -0.17 14.61 47.88
CA GLN A 487 0.17 15.19 49.17
C GLN A 487 1.67 14.98 49.46
N ARG A 488 2.44 16.01 49.13
CA ARG A 488 3.84 16.17 49.50
C ARG A 488 3.94 16.08 51.03
N ASP A 489 4.55 15.01 51.53
CA ASP A 489 4.69 14.77 52.97
C ASP A 489 5.59 15.85 53.57
N GLY A 490 5.02 16.79 54.34
CA GLY A 490 5.76 17.94 54.89
C GLY A 490 6.92 17.55 55.82
N LYS A 491 6.99 16.28 56.23
CA LYS A 491 8.14 15.71 56.94
C LYS A 491 9.34 15.48 56.01
N GLN A 492 9.11 15.17 54.75
CA GLN A 492 10.13 14.92 53.74
C GLN A 492 10.79 16.24 53.29
N ASP A 493 10.02 17.32 53.12
CA ASP A 493 10.57 18.65 52.83
C ASP A 493 11.39 19.20 54.03
N ARG A 494 10.93 19.01 55.28
CA ARG A 494 11.72 19.36 56.48
C ARG A 494 13.00 18.53 56.64
N PHE A 495 13.04 17.33 56.10
CA PHE A 495 14.24 16.49 56.10
C PHE A 495 15.24 16.97 55.03
N LEU A 496 14.75 17.34 53.85
CA LEU A 496 15.55 17.93 52.78
C LEU A 496 16.10 19.32 53.14
N GLU A 497 15.37 20.16 53.86
CA GLU A 497 15.88 21.46 54.34
C GLU A 497 16.97 21.34 55.43
N ARG A 498 17.01 20.22 56.16
CA ARG A 498 17.96 20.04 57.27
C ARG A 498 19.27 19.39 56.85
N TRP A 499 19.33 18.85 55.63
CA TRP A 499 20.47 18.08 55.09
C TRP A 499 20.80 18.42 53.63
N GLY A 500 20.18 19.44 53.05
CA GLY A 500 20.47 19.99 51.72
C GLY A 500 21.46 21.13 51.77
#